data_AF-A0A3E0DHP8-F1
#
_entry.id   AF-A0A3E0DHP8-F1
#
_cell.length_a   1.000
_cell.length_b   1.000
_cell.length_c   1.000
_cell.angle_alpha   90.00
_cell.angle_beta   90.00
_cell.angle_gamma   90.00
#
_symmetry.space_group_name_H-M   'P 1'
#
loop_
_entity.id
_entity.type
_entity.pdbx_description
1 polymer ?
#
loop_
_entity_poly.entity_id
_entity_poly.type
_entity_poly.pdbx_seq_one_letter_code
_entity_poly.pdbx_strand_id
1 'polypeptide(L)'
;MIRIIALTPAGEQLGRRIVRLWPDAVLTYKPKPFADKVQTAFQQGERLVFICATGIVMRTLAPVIQDKRQDPPVLVLDELGKFVIPLLSGHEGGANDWGAQLADGLGAQLVMTTAKAYLNPVYTLGMGCERGCPLDYIEELMLQALSQQGLTPSDIDSLSSIDIKADEENLIRLAEKYHWAFHTYSAQQLAPMADLLSTRSDYIFKTVGVYGVAESAALFAAKEATCSEPELVLNKIKNAKATVSIARAFKA
;
A
#
# COMPACT_ATOMS: atom_id res chain seq x y z
N MET A 1 -17.32 -4.81 1.05
CA MET A 1 -18.34 -5.51 0.24
C MET A 1 -17.97 -5.36 -1.24
N ILE A 2 -18.26 -6.37 -2.08
CA ILE A 2 -18.05 -6.29 -3.54
C ILE A 2 -19.41 -6.10 -4.21
N ARG A 3 -19.54 -5.09 -5.09
CA ARG A 3 -20.76 -4.86 -5.87
C ARG A 3 -20.47 -4.92 -7.35
N ILE A 4 -21.21 -5.78 -8.04
CA ILE A 4 -21.14 -5.97 -9.49
C ILE A 4 -22.35 -5.28 -10.12
N ILE A 5 -22.12 -4.40 -11.09
CA ILE A 5 -23.15 -3.60 -11.73
C ILE A 5 -23.16 -3.92 -13.22
N ALA A 6 -24.26 -4.48 -13.72
CA ALA A 6 -24.45 -4.81 -15.12
C ALA A 6 -25.57 -3.97 -15.76
N LEU A 7 -25.37 -3.55 -17.00
CA LEU A 7 -26.33 -2.72 -17.75
C LEU A 7 -26.95 -3.41 -18.97
N THR A 8 -26.49 -4.61 -19.33
CA THR A 8 -27.03 -5.42 -20.42
C THR A 8 -27.35 -6.85 -19.96
N PRO A 9 -28.24 -7.59 -20.64
CA PRO A 9 -28.50 -9.00 -20.30
C PRO A 9 -27.24 -9.87 -20.35
N ALA A 10 -26.38 -9.68 -21.34
CA ALA A 10 -25.09 -10.38 -21.43
C ALA A 10 -24.19 -10.03 -20.24
N GLY A 11 -24.12 -8.75 -19.87
CA GLY A 11 -23.39 -8.32 -18.69
C GLY A 11 -23.95 -8.89 -17.39
N GLU A 12 -25.26 -9.08 -17.27
CA GLU A 12 -25.87 -9.73 -16.10
C GLU A 12 -25.44 -11.21 -16.01
N GLN A 13 -25.41 -11.92 -17.13
CA GLN A 13 -24.93 -13.30 -17.18
C GLN A 13 -23.45 -13.39 -16.78
N LEU A 14 -22.60 -12.48 -17.28
CA LEU A 14 -21.22 -12.38 -16.85
C LEU A 14 -21.12 -12.07 -15.35
N GLY A 15 -21.93 -11.14 -14.84
CA GLY A 15 -21.99 -10.83 -13.42
C GLY A 15 -22.33 -12.05 -12.55
N ARG A 16 -23.25 -12.90 -12.99
CA ARG A 16 -23.58 -14.18 -12.31
C ARG A 16 -22.41 -15.16 -12.31
N ARG A 17 -21.57 -15.16 -13.35
CA ARG A 17 -20.32 -15.94 -13.35
C ARG A 17 -19.34 -15.41 -12.30
N ILE A 18 -19.19 -14.09 -12.19
CA ILE A 18 -18.31 -13.46 -11.21
C ILE A 18 -18.78 -13.75 -9.78
N VAL A 19 -20.08 -13.74 -9.50
CA VAL A 19 -20.64 -14.13 -8.18
C VAL A 19 -20.27 -15.58 -7.81
N ARG A 20 -20.08 -16.49 -8.78
CA ARG A 20 -19.60 -17.85 -8.48
C ARG A 20 -18.14 -17.88 -8.06
N LEU A 21 -17.32 -16.95 -8.56
CA LEU A 21 -15.92 -16.78 -8.16
C LEU A 21 -15.81 -16.07 -6.79
N TRP A 22 -16.71 -15.12 -6.54
CA TRP A 22 -16.80 -14.35 -5.29
C TRP A 22 -18.20 -14.45 -4.69
N PRO A 23 -18.47 -15.47 -3.86
CA PRO A 23 -19.81 -15.73 -3.30
C PRO A 23 -20.39 -14.55 -2.49
N ASP A 24 -19.53 -13.72 -1.90
CA ASP A 24 -19.93 -12.54 -1.12
C ASP A 24 -20.21 -11.30 -1.99
N ALA A 25 -20.10 -11.40 -3.31
CA ALA A 25 -20.37 -10.30 -4.22
C ALA A 25 -21.87 -10.14 -4.51
N VAL A 26 -22.34 -8.89 -4.53
CA VAL A 26 -23.73 -8.54 -4.82
C VAL A 26 -23.88 -8.06 -6.26
N LEU A 27 -24.57 -8.84 -7.10
CA LEU A 27 -24.92 -8.44 -8.45
C LEU A 27 -26.16 -7.53 -8.46
N THR A 28 -26.05 -6.37 -9.10
CA THR A 28 -27.14 -5.43 -9.33
C THR A 28 -27.30 -5.18 -10.82
N TYR A 29 -28.47 -5.52 -11.37
CA TYR A 29 -28.80 -5.29 -12.78
C TYR A 29 -29.61 -4.00 -12.95
N LYS A 30 -29.09 -3.05 -13.75
CA LYS A 30 -29.72 -1.76 -14.06
C LYS A 30 -30.29 -1.02 -12.82
N PRO A 31 -29.47 -0.70 -11.80
CA PRO A 31 -29.95 0.00 -10.61
C PRO A 31 -30.57 1.36 -10.97
N LYS A 32 -31.61 1.74 -10.22
CA LYS A 32 -32.29 3.05 -10.33
C LYS A 32 -32.51 3.66 -8.94
N PRO A 33 -32.30 4.98 -8.77
CA PRO A 33 -31.57 5.88 -9.67
C PRO A 33 -30.11 5.44 -9.81
N PHE A 34 -29.60 5.40 -11.05
CA PHE A 34 -28.29 4.80 -11.33
C PHE A 34 -27.15 5.54 -10.64
N ALA A 35 -27.06 6.87 -10.85
CA ALA A 35 -26.00 7.68 -10.30
C ALA A 35 -25.97 7.63 -8.77
N ASP A 36 -27.11 7.91 -8.12
CA ASP A 36 -27.21 7.92 -6.65
C ASP A 36 -26.81 6.59 -6.03
N LYS A 37 -27.29 5.46 -6.57
CA LYS A 37 -26.96 4.12 -6.05
C LYS A 37 -25.48 3.80 -6.20
N VAL A 38 -24.89 4.14 -7.35
CA VAL A 38 -23.47 3.90 -7.63
C VAL A 38 -22.57 4.78 -6.77
N GLN A 39 -22.87 6.07 -6.70
CA GLN A 39 -22.12 7.04 -5.89
C GLN A 39 -22.20 6.72 -4.41
N THR A 40 -23.38 6.33 -3.90
CA THR A 40 -23.55 5.89 -2.51
C THR A 40 -22.66 4.69 -2.19
N ALA A 41 -22.68 3.65 -3.04
CA ALA A 41 -21.86 2.46 -2.83
C ALA A 41 -20.35 2.79 -2.85
N PHE A 42 -19.92 3.65 -3.78
CA PHE A 42 -18.55 4.13 -3.86
C PHE A 42 -18.13 4.88 -2.58
N GLN A 43 -18.93 5.83 -2.11
CA GLN A 43 -18.67 6.61 -0.90
C GLN A 43 -18.70 5.77 0.39
N GLN A 44 -19.39 4.62 0.37
CA GLN A 44 -19.38 3.64 1.45
C GLN A 44 -18.14 2.71 1.44
N GLY A 45 -17.19 2.94 0.51
CA GLY A 45 -15.98 2.13 0.38
C GLY A 45 -16.23 0.74 -0.23
N GLU A 46 -17.34 0.55 -0.94
CA GLU A 46 -17.57 -0.71 -1.64
C GLU A 46 -16.64 -0.86 -2.85
N ARG A 47 -16.10 -2.07 -3.05
CA ARG A 47 -15.30 -2.42 -4.23
C ARG A 47 -16.25 -2.63 -5.41
N LEU A 48 -16.07 -1.88 -6.50
CA LEU A 48 -17.04 -1.86 -7.59
C LEU A 48 -16.52 -2.58 -8.84
N VAL A 49 -17.36 -3.43 -9.43
CA VAL A 49 -17.14 -4.04 -10.74
C VAL A 49 -18.25 -3.57 -11.68
N PHE A 50 -17.90 -2.90 -12.76
CA PHE A 50 -18.84 -2.47 -13.79
C PHE A 50 -18.72 -3.35 -15.03
N ILE A 51 -19.86 -3.84 -15.52
CA ILE A 51 -19.96 -4.54 -16.79
C ILE A 51 -20.75 -3.64 -17.74
N CYS A 52 -20.05 -2.64 -18.27
CA CYS A 52 -20.57 -1.60 -19.17
C CYS A 52 -19.44 -0.78 -19.80
N ALA A 53 -19.79 0.19 -20.63
CA ALA A 53 -18.81 1.11 -21.21
C ALA A 53 -18.15 2.01 -20.14
N THR A 54 -16.82 2.10 -20.17
CA THR A 54 -16.01 2.91 -19.23
C THR A 54 -16.48 4.36 -19.13
N GLY A 55 -16.95 4.96 -20.23
CA GLY A 55 -17.46 6.34 -20.22
C GLY A 55 -18.68 6.55 -19.31
N ILE A 56 -19.51 5.53 -19.07
CA ILE A 56 -20.61 5.60 -18.11
C ILE A 56 -20.05 5.72 -16.70
N VAL A 57 -19.09 4.85 -16.37
CA VAL A 57 -18.45 4.81 -15.05
C VAL A 57 -17.77 6.14 -14.73
N MET A 58 -16.99 6.67 -15.68
CA MET A 58 -16.29 7.96 -15.50
C MET A 58 -17.26 9.10 -15.24
N ARG A 59 -18.32 9.27 -16.04
CA ARG A 59 -19.29 10.36 -15.84
C ARG A 59 -20.07 10.21 -14.53
N THR A 60 -20.33 8.98 -14.09
CA THR A 60 -21.07 8.73 -12.85
C THR A 60 -20.22 8.95 -11.61
N LEU A 61 -18.96 8.53 -11.61
CA LEU A 61 -18.09 8.63 -10.44
C LEU A 61 -17.34 9.97 -10.36
N ALA A 62 -17.12 10.67 -11.47
CA ALA A 62 -16.39 11.95 -11.48
C ALA A 62 -16.79 12.95 -10.37
N PRO A 63 -18.07 13.12 -9.99
CA PRO A 63 -18.45 14.05 -8.92
C PRO A 63 -18.07 13.61 -7.50
N VAL A 64 -17.71 12.34 -7.28
CA VAL A 64 -17.48 11.76 -5.95
C VAL A 64 -16.09 11.14 -5.76
N ILE A 65 -15.26 11.13 -6.81
CA ILE A 65 -13.84 10.75 -6.73
C ILE A 65 -13.11 11.81 -5.88
N GLN A 66 -12.30 11.36 -4.94
CA GLN A 66 -11.50 12.24 -4.08
C GLN A 66 -10.01 12.07 -4.32
N ASP A 67 -9.46 10.92 -3.94
CA ASP A 67 -8.05 10.60 -4.07
C ASP A 67 -7.84 9.08 -4.03
N LYS A 68 -6.79 8.61 -4.73
CA LYS A 68 -6.42 7.20 -4.88
C LYS A 68 -6.14 6.44 -3.57
N ARG A 69 -5.91 7.13 -2.45
CA ARG A 69 -5.69 6.54 -1.12
C ARG A 69 -6.97 6.25 -0.37
N GLN A 70 -8.06 6.95 -0.69
CA GLN A 70 -9.33 6.86 0.02
C GLN A 70 -10.41 6.20 -0.84
N ASP A 71 -10.37 6.43 -2.16
CA ASP A 71 -11.33 5.91 -3.10
C ASP A 71 -11.22 4.38 -3.21
N PRO A 72 -12.34 3.63 -3.16
CA PRO A 72 -12.30 2.18 -3.29
C PRO A 72 -11.89 1.75 -4.70
N PRO A 73 -11.35 0.53 -4.86
CA PRO A 73 -10.96 0.02 -6.18
C PRO A 73 -12.17 -0.17 -7.10
N VAL A 74 -11.98 0.20 -8.37
CA VAL A 74 -12.99 0.06 -9.42
C VAL A 74 -12.45 -0.73 -10.60
N LEU A 75 -13.16 -1.79 -10.99
CA LEU A 75 -12.91 -2.56 -12.20
C LEU A 75 -13.99 -2.29 -13.25
N VAL A 76 -13.60 -2.28 -14.52
CA VAL A 76 -14.51 -2.24 -15.67
C VAL A 76 -14.25 -3.42 -16.59
N LEU A 77 -15.31 -4.10 -17.01
CA LEU A 77 -15.28 -5.23 -17.94
C LEU A 77 -16.18 -4.95 -19.13
N ASP A 78 -15.80 -5.47 -20.29
CA ASP A 78 -16.73 -5.61 -21.42
C ASP A 78 -17.73 -6.75 -21.14
N GLU A 79 -18.88 -6.72 -21.80
CA GLU A 79 -19.95 -7.70 -21.54
C GLU A 79 -19.63 -9.13 -21.98
N LEU A 80 -18.59 -9.33 -22.82
CA LEU A 80 -18.11 -10.67 -23.18
C LEU A 80 -17.07 -11.20 -22.19
N GLY A 81 -16.61 -10.37 -21.25
CA GLY A 81 -15.59 -10.71 -20.27
C GLY A 81 -14.23 -10.99 -20.91
N LYS A 82 -13.91 -10.30 -22.01
CA LYS A 82 -12.61 -10.43 -22.68
C LYS A 82 -11.53 -9.60 -21.99
N PHE A 83 -11.91 -8.50 -21.37
CA PHE A 83 -11.01 -7.55 -20.76
C PHE A 83 -11.44 -7.23 -19.33
N VAL A 84 -10.45 -7.17 -18.44
CA VAL A 84 -10.59 -6.62 -17.08
C VAL A 84 -9.71 -5.37 -17.00
N ILE A 85 -10.31 -4.24 -16.67
CA ILE A 85 -9.65 -2.93 -16.66
C ILE A 85 -9.71 -2.35 -15.25
N PRO A 86 -8.57 -2.27 -14.53
CA PRO A 86 -8.47 -1.47 -13.32
C PRO A 86 -8.64 0.01 -13.69
N LEU A 87 -9.73 0.63 -13.23
CA LEU A 87 -10.07 2.02 -13.59
C LEU A 87 -9.64 3.02 -12.53
N LEU A 88 -9.91 2.73 -11.25
CA LEU A 88 -9.56 3.60 -10.12
C LEU A 88 -8.86 2.82 -9.02
N SER A 89 -7.99 3.51 -8.29
CA SER A 89 -7.22 2.99 -7.16
C SER A 89 -6.42 1.72 -7.51
N GLY A 90 -5.73 1.76 -8.66
CA GLY A 90 -4.93 0.68 -9.24
C GLY A 90 -3.93 0.07 -8.25
N HIS A 91 -3.02 0.90 -7.73
CA HIS A 91 -1.97 0.45 -6.82
C HIS A 91 -2.43 0.48 -5.36
N GLU A 92 -2.55 1.66 -4.75
CA GLU A 92 -2.81 1.79 -3.31
C GLU A 92 -4.17 1.23 -2.87
N GLY A 93 -5.19 1.27 -3.73
CA GLY A 93 -6.49 0.64 -3.45
C GLY A 93 -6.61 -0.82 -3.91
N GLY A 94 -5.54 -1.40 -4.48
CA GLY A 94 -5.47 -2.81 -4.86
C GLY A 94 -6.31 -3.21 -6.07
N ALA A 95 -6.74 -2.27 -6.94
CA ALA A 95 -7.51 -2.64 -8.13
C ALA A 95 -6.69 -3.45 -9.16
N ASN A 96 -5.37 -3.29 -9.19
CA ASN A 96 -4.50 -4.04 -10.10
C ASN A 96 -4.46 -5.53 -9.75
N ASP A 97 -4.15 -5.87 -8.50
CA ASP A 97 -4.11 -7.26 -8.04
C ASP A 97 -5.49 -7.90 -8.09
N TRP A 98 -6.52 -7.12 -7.70
CA TRP A 98 -7.90 -7.58 -7.77
C TRP A 98 -8.35 -7.84 -9.21
N GLY A 99 -7.95 -6.97 -10.15
CA GLY A 99 -8.19 -7.14 -11.57
C GLY A 99 -7.48 -8.38 -12.11
N ALA A 100 -6.24 -8.64 -11.69
CA ALA A 100 -5.49 -9.84 -12.08
C ALA A 100 -6.20 -11.12 -11.62
N GLN A 101 -6.60 -11.19 -10.35
CA GLN A 101 -7.37 -12.33 -9.82
C GLN A 101 -8.65 -12.58 -10.61
N LEU A 102 -9.38 -11.52 -10.96
CA LEU A 102 -10.61 -11.64 -11.75
C LEU A 102 -10.33 -12.06 -13.19
N ALA A 103 -9.28 -11.51 -13.80
CA ALA A 103 -8.88 -11.84 -15.16
C ALA A 103 -8.52 -13.33 -15.26
N ASP A 104 -7.73 -13.85 -14.32
CA ASP A 104 -7.37 -15.26 -14.23
C ASP A 104 -8.61 -16.14 -14.05
N GLY A 105 -9.51 -15.77 -13.14
CA GLY A 105 -10.75 -16.52 -12.89
C GLY A 105 -11.73 -16.54 -14.08
N LEU A 106 -11.65 -15.55 -14.98
CA LEU A 106 -12.49 -15.46 -16.17
C LEU A 106 -11.82 -15.96 -17.45
N GLY A 107 -10.50 -16.17 -17.43
CA GLY A 107 -9.70 -16.34 -18.64
C GLY A 107 -9.68 -15.09 -19.53
N ALA A 108 -9.77 -13.91 -18.90
CA ALA A 108 -9.81 -12.61 -19.57
C ALA A 108 -8.41 -12.00 -19.67
N GLN A 109 -8.23 -11.05 -20.59
CA GLN A 109 -7.03 -10.25 -20.65
C GLN A 109 -7.10 -9.10 -19.63
N LEU A 110 -6.13 -9.03 -18.72
CA LEU A 110 -5.93 -7.86 -17.87
C LEU A 110 -5.35 -6.71 -18.70
N VAL A 111 -6.04 -5.57 -18.73
CA VAL A 111 -5.58 -4.35 -19.41
C VAL A 111 -5.07 -3.37 -18.36
N MET A 112 -3.87 -3.65 -17.85
CA MET A 112 -3.22 -2.81 -16.85
C MET A 112 -2.42 -1.69 -17.52
N THR A 113 -2.71 -0.44 -17.14
CA THR A 113 -2.01 0.75 -17.64
C THR A 113 -1.06 1.36 -16.61
N THR A 114 -1.12 0.90 -15.35
CA THR A 114 -0.19 1.33 -14.29
C THR A 114 1.22 0.86 -14.61
N ALA A 115 2.23 1.67 -14.27
CA ALA A 115 3.62 1.27 -14.47
C ALA A 115 3.98 0.07 -13.58
N LYS A 116 4.64 -0.94 -14.19
CA LYS A 116 4.97 -2.23 -13.56
C LYS A 116 5.78 -2.11 -12.28
N ALA A 117 6.62 -1.07 -12.17
CA ALA A 117 7.37 -0.78 -10.95
C ALA A 117 6.43 -0.71 -9.74
N TYR A 118 5.25 -0.08 -9.87
CA TYR A 118 4.25 0.11 -8.81
C TYR A 118 3.40 -1.13 -8.48
N LEU A 119 3.93 -2.35 -8.61
CA LEU A 119 3.19 -3.57 -8.24
C LEU A 119 3.92 -4.42 -7.20
N ASN A 120 5.23 -4.24 -7.06
CA ASN A 120 6.04 -4.99 -6.11
C ASN A 120 6.89 -4.00 -5.31
N PRO A 121 6.28 -3.21 -4.42
CA PRO A 121 7.04 -2.38 -3.50
C PRO A 121 7.95 -3.25 -2.64
N VAL A 122 9.17 -2.77 -2.41
CA VAL A 122 10.03 -3.26 -1.35
C VAL A 122 9.79 -2.38 -0.14
N TYR A 123 9.26 -2.96 0.94
CA TYR A 123 9.02 -2.25 2.19
C TYR A 123 10.19 -2.44 3.14
N THR A 124 10.63 -1.35 3.78
CA THR A 124 11.73 -1.37 4.75
C THR A 124 11.32 -0.67 6.03
N LEU A 125 11.83 -1.17 7.15
CA LEU A 125 11.65 -0.58 8.46
C LEU A 125 12.87 0.27 8.83
N GLY A 126 12.60 1.45 9.35
CA GLY A 126 13.60 2.26 10.03
C GLY A 126 13.23 2.39 11.50
N MET A 127 14.14 2.03 12.40
CA MET A 127 13.89 2.10 13.84
C MET A 127 15.02 2.81 14.59
N GLY A 128 14.63 3.49 15.66
CA GLY A 128 15.54 4.05 16.64
C GLY A 128 14.97 3.86 18.03
N CYS A 129 15.83 3.72 19.03
CA CYS A 129 15.41 3.57 20.43
C CYS A 129 16.44 4.14 21.39
N GLU A 130 16.07 4.27 22.67
CA GLU A 130 17.05 4.42 23.76
C GLU A 130 17.86 3.12 23.90
N ARG A 131 19.09 3.21 24.45
CA ARG A 131 19.92 2.02 24.68
C ARG A 131 19.25 1.07 25.67
N GLY A 132 19.23 -0.23 25.35
CA GLY A 132 18.62 -1.24 26.22
C GLY A 132 17.10 -1.16 26.28
N CYS A 133 16.45 -0.51 25.31
CA CYS A 133 15.01 -0.54 25.16
C CYS A 133 14.54 -2.01 25.07
N PRO A 134 13.60 -2.48 25.91
CA PRO A 134 13.18 -3.88 25.92
C PRO A 134 12.65 -4.32 24.56
N LEU A 135 12.94 -5.57 24.16
CA LEU A 135 12.52 -6.14 22.88
C LEU A 135 11.00 -6.00 22.67
N ASP A 136 10.20 -6.38 23.66
CA ASP A 136 8.72 -6.31 23.58
C ASP A 136 8.23 -4.89 23.27
N TYR A 137 8.88 -3.86 23.83
CA TYR A 137 8.53 -2.45 23.58
C TYR A 137 8.80 -2.01 22.14
N ILE A 138 9.88 -2.51 21.55
CA ILE A 138 10.25 -2.23 20.16
C ILE A 138 9.32 -3.00 19.23
N GLU A 139 9.06 -4.27 19.56
CA GLU A 139 8.22 -5.17 18.78
C GLU A 139 6.76 -4.72 18.75
N GLU A 140 6.16 -4.36 19.88
CA GLU A 140 4.80 -3.84 19.95
C GLU A 140 4.62 -2.59 19.07
N LEU A 141 5.59 -1.67 19.11
CA LEU A 141 5.56 -0.46 18.29
C LEU A 141 5.68 -0.79 16.79
N MET A 142 6.53 -1.75 16.43
CA MET A 142 6.69 -2.23 15.06
C MET A 142 5.39 -2.89 14.55
N LEU A 143 4.80 -3.80 15.32
CA LEU A 143 3.55 -4.47 14.94
C LEU A 143 2.39 -3.49 14.80
N GLN A 144 2.32 -2.47 15.67
CA GLN A 144 1.37 -1.37 15.54
C GLN A 144 1.58 -0.59 14.24
N ALA A 145 2.82 -0.29 13.87
CA ALA A 145 3.15 0.41 12.64
C ALA A 145 2.71 -0.38 11.40
N LEU A 146 3.03 -1.68 11.36
CA LEU A 146 2.63 -2.56 10.25
C LEU A 146 1.11 -2.65 10.12
N SER A 147 0.40 -2.85 11.22
CA SER A 147 -1.06 -2.95 11.23
C SER A 147 -1.75 -1.68 10.71
N GLN A 148 -1.19 -0.49 10.94
CA GLN A 148 -1.76 0.75 10.39
C GLN A 148 -1.70 0.82 8.86
N GLN A 149 -0.76 0.10 8.26
CA GLN A 149 -0.56 0.06 6.81
C GLN A 149 -1.10 -1.23 6.17
N GLY A 150 -1.79 -2.07 6.95
CA GLY A 150 -2.25 -3.38 6.48
C GLY A 150 -1.11 -4.34 6.12
N LEU A 151 0.09 -4.11 6.65
CA LEU A 151 1.27 -4.92 6.42
C LEU A 151 1.45 -5.96 7.53
N THR A 152 2.20 -7.00 7.20
CA THR A 152 2.63 -8.07 8.09
C THR A 152 4.16 -8.14 8.11
N PRO A 153 4.76 -8.81 9.12
CA PRO A 153 6.21 -8.93 9.15
C PRO A 153 6.82 -9.60 7.90
N SER A 154 6.08 -10.47 7.22
CA SER A 154 6.51 -11.09 5.96
C SER A 154 6.58 -10.14 4.77
N ASP A 155 5.97 -8.97 4.84
CA ASP A 155 5.99 -7.96 3.77
C ASP A 155 7.26 -7.07 3.83
N ILE A 156 8.02 -7.16 4.92
CA ILE A 156 9.19 -6.33 5.18
C ILE A 156 10.47 -7.02 4.70
N ASP A 157 11.27 -6.29 3.93
CA ASP A 157 12.55 -6.73 3.38
C ASP A 157 13.68 -6.63 4.40
N SER A 158 13.77 -5.50 5.11
CA SER A 158 14.87 -5.23 6.05
C SER A 158 14.46 -4.33 7.21
N LEU A 159 15.26 -4.41 8.29
CA LEU A 159 15.25 -3.47 9.41
C LEU A 159 16.53 -2.64 9.40
N SER A 160 16.42 -1.32 9.55
CA SER A 160 17.55 -0.41 9.44
C SER A 160 17.62 0.64 10.55
N SER A 161 18.83 1.06 10.89
CA SER A 161 19.09 2.19 11.82
C SER A 161 20.33 2.99 11.42
N ILE A 162 20.77 3.89 12.30
CA ILE A 162 22.04 4.61 12.19
C ILE A 162 23.20 3.78 12.78
N ASP A 163 24.42 3.95 12.29
CA ASP A 163 25.65 3.23 12.68
C ASP A 163 25.93 3.19 14.19
N ILE A 164 25.63 4.26 14.93
CA ILE A 164 25.75 4.28 16.40
C ILE A 164 24.85 3.25 17.12
N LYS A 165 23.93 2.60 16.38
CA LYS A 165 23.05 1.52 16.83
C LYS A 165 23.44 0.14 16.29
N ALA A 166 24.61 -0.01 15.67
CA ALA A 166 25.10 -1.29 15.19
C ALA A 166 25.27 -2.33 16.32
N ASP A 167 25.39 -1.90 17.57
CA ASP A 167 25.52 -2.74 18.76
C ASP A 167 24.23 -2.86 19.58
N GLU A 168 23.09 -2.38 19.07
CA GLU A 168 21.82 -2.42 19.81
C GLU A 168 21.21 -3.83 19.78
N GLU A 169 21.50 -4.60 20.83
CA GLU A 169 21.12 -6.02 20.99
C GLU A 169 19.64 -6.29 20.68
N ASN A 170 18.71 -5.46 21.15
CA ASN A 170 17.28 -5.73 20.96
C ASN A 170 16.77 -5.37 19.55
N LEU A 171 17.45 -4.48 18.80
CA LEU A 171 17.13 -4.28 17.38
C LEU A 171 17.63 -5.47 16.54
N ILE A 172 18.82 -5.98 16.87
CA ILE A 172 19.39 -7.16 16.23
C ILE A 172 18.50 -8.38 16.49
N ARG A 173 18.13 -8.64 17.75
CA ARG A 173 17.23 -9.74 18.14
C ARG A 173 15.87 -9.64 17.46
N LEU A 174 15.34 -8.43 17.28
CA LEU A 174 14.09 -8.22 16.55
C LEU A 174 14.23 -8.62 15.08
N ALA A 175 15.29 -8.18 14.41
CA ALA A 175 15.57 -8.57 13.02
C ALA A 175 15.74 -10.09 12.89
N GLU A 176 16.50 -10.73 13.80
CA GLU A 176 16.69 -12.18 13.84
C GLU A 176 15.36 -12.93 14.02
N LYS A 177 14.49 -12.45 14.93
CA LYS A 177 13.18 -13.04 15.20
C LYS A 177 12.28 -13.11 13.96
N TYR A 178 12.37 -12.10 13.09
CA TYR A 178 11.58 -12.01 11.86
C TYR A 178 12.36 -12.36 10.59
N HIS A 179 13.59 -12.84 10.73
CA HIS A 179 14.49 -13.21 9.62
C HIS A 179 14.80 -12.06 8.65
N TRP A 180 14.87 -10.83 9.17
CA TRP A 180 15.26 -9.66 8.39
C TRP A 180 16.76 -9.43 8.45
N ALA A 181 17.32 -8.85 7.39
CA ALA A 181 18.64 -8.25 7.47
C ALA A 181 18.57 -6.99 8.35
N PHE A 182 19.52 -6.86 9.28
CA PHE A 182 19.70 -5.63 10.06
C PHE A 182 20.83 -4.80 9.45
N HIS A 183 20.48 -3.62 8.96
CA HIS A 183 21.44 -2.68 8.38
C HIS A 183 21.62 -1.45 9.25
N THR A 184 22.84 -0.92 9.28
CA THR A 184 23.09 0.38 9.89
C THR A 184 23.87 1.26 8.95
N TYR A 185 23.49 2.53 8.88
CA TYR A 185 24.05 3.48 7.94
C TYR A 185 24.67 4.68 8.65
N SER A 186 25.71 5.26 8.06
CA SER A 186 26.32 6.46 8.58
C SER A 186 25.43 7.69 8.40
N ALA A 187 25.66 8.73 9.20
CA ALA A 187 24.96 10.01 9.04
C ALA A 187 25.13 10.57 7.61
N GLN A 188 26.27 10.35 6.96
CA GLN A 188 26.54 10.80 5.59
C GLN A 188 25.70 10.05 4.55
N GLN A 189 25.47 8.74 4.75
CA GLN A 189 24.59 7.96 3.88
C GLN A 189 23.12 8.36 4.03
N LEU A 190 22.72 8.71 5.25
CA LEU A 190 21.34 9.07 5.58
C LEU A 190 21.00 10.54 5.23
N ALA A 191 21.97 11.45 5.25
CA ALA A 191 21.78 12.89 5.02
C ALA A 191 21.00 13.24 3.72
N PRO A 192 21.21 12.57 2.57
CA PRO A 192 20.45 12.83 1.34
C PRO A 192 18.94 12.60 1.47
N MET A 193 18.46 11.87 2.49
CA MET A 193 17.03 11.63 2.71
C MET A 193 16.33 12.82 3.40
N ALA A 194 17.06 13.86 3.81
CA ALA A 194 16.54 14.97 4.60
C ALA A 194 15.33 15.72 3.97
N ASP A 195 15.25 15.74 2.64
CA ASP A 195 14.15 16.37 1.88
C ASP A 195 12.88 15.53 1.85
N LEU A 196 12.97 14.24 2.15
CA LEU A 196 11.84 13.30 2.16
C LEU A 196 11.27 13.07 3.56
N LEU A 197 11.88 13.65 4.60
CA LEU A 197 11.44 13.48 5.99
C LEU A 197 10.15 14.25 6.26
N SER A 198 9.29 13.68 7.08
CA SER A 198 8.03 14.32 7.46
C SER A 198 8.24 15.47 8.44
N THR A 199 9.30 15.41 9.25
CA THR A 199 9.66 16.45 10.22
C THR A 199 11.17 16.46 10.48
N ARG A 200 11.78 17.65 10.45
CA ARG A 200 13.20 17.84 10.75
C ARG A 200 13.43 18.24 12.21
N SER A 201 14.27 17.50 12.93
CA SER A 201 14.61 17.80 14.33
C SER A 201 16.04 18.29 14.48
N ASP A 202 16.22 19.55 14.87
CA ASP A 202 17.54 20.14 15.14
C ASP A 202 18.24 19.47 16.32
N TYR A 203 17.47 18.99 17.31
CA TYR A 203 18.02 18.25 18.44
C TYR A 203 18.69 16.96 17.97
N ILE A 204 17.98 16.14 17.17
CA ILE A 204 18.53 14.89 16.63
C ILE A 204 19.70 15.19 15.70
N PHE A 205 19.61 16.24 14.87
CA PHE A 205 20.70 16.65 13.99
C PHE A 205 21.98 16.97 14.78
N LYS A 206 21.87 17.70 15.89
CA LYS A 206 23.01 17.99 16.77
C LYS A 206 23.56 16.74 17.46
N THR A 207 22.72 15.76 17.78
CA THR A 207 23.14 14.54 18.48
C THR A 207 23.82 13.52 17.56
N VAL A 208 23.27 13.32 16.35
CA VAL A 208 23.66 12.19 15.49
C VAL A 208 23.90 12.56 14.02
N GLY A 209 23.83 13.85 13.66
CA GLY A 209 24.16 14.34 12.32
C GLY A 209 23.06 14.18 11.27
N VAL A 210 21.85 13.72 11.64
CA VAL A 210 20.68 13.60 10.76
C VAL A 210 19.42 14.16 11.42
N TYR A 211 18.47 14.64 10.63
CA TYR A 211 17.24 15.26 11.15
C TYR A 211 16.21 14.26 11.71
N GLY A 212 16.31 12.98 11.36
CA GLY A 212 15.44 11.92 11.85
C GLY A 212 15.97 10.54 11.46
N VAL A 213 16.35 9.74 12.45
CA VAL A 213 16.99 8.42 12.25
C VAL A 213 16.05 7.42 11.58
N ALA A 214 14.87 7.17 12.16
CA ALA A 214 13.94 6.15 11.68
C ALA A 214 13.56 6.40 10.21
N GLU A 215 13.06 7.59 9.88
CA GLU A 215 12.62 7.93 8.53
C GLU A 215 13.78 7.86 7.52
N SER A 216 14.95 8.42 7.86
CA SER A 216 16.10 8.39 6.95
C SER A 216 16.58 6.96 6.69
N ALA A 217 16.64 6.12 7.73
CA ALA A 217 17.10 4.74 7.62
C ALA A 217 16.13 3.87 6.80
N ALA A 218 14.82 4.04 6.99
CA ALA A 218 13.81 3.35 6.18
C ALA A 218 13.95 3.74 4.70
N LEU A 219 13.95 5.05 4.41
CA LEU A 219 14.03 5.57 3.05
C LEU A 219 15.32 5.14 2.34
N PHE A 220 16.46 5.24 3.02
CA PHE A 220 17.74 4.86 2.44
C PHE A 220 17.78 3.36 2.11
N ALA A 221 17.30 2.50 3.00
CA ALA A 221 17.24 1.06 2.76
C ALA A 221 16.35 0.72 1.55
N ALA A 222 15.18 1.36 1.43
CA ALA A 222 14.30 1.13 0.28
C ALA A 222 14.95 1.58 -1.05
N LYS A 223 15.66 2.72 -1.02
CA LYS A 223 16.42 3.22 -2.17
C LYS A 223 17.56 2.28 -2.56
N GLU A 224 18.31 1.77 -1.59
CA GLU A 224 19.42 0.85 -1.81
C GLU A 224 18.93 -0.49 -2.39
N ALA A 225 17.84 -1.04 -1.86
CA ALA A 225 17.28 -2.31 -2.29
C ALA A 225 16.67 -2.28 -3.72
N THR A 226 16.30 -1.09 -4.21
CA THR A 226 15.55 -0.95 -5.48
C THR A 226 16.22 -0.08 -6.53
N CYS A 227 17.25 0.69 -6.16
CA CYS A 227 17.87 1.73 -6.98
C CYS A 227 16.89 2.79 -7.50
N SER A 228 15.79 3.04 -6.76
CA SER A 228 14.73 3.98 -7.14
C SER A 228 14.46 5.03 -6.06
N GLU A 229 13.67 6.05 -6.37
CA GLU A 229 13.27 7.07 -5.39
C GLU A 229 12.33 6.47 -4.33
N PRO A 230 12.68 6.53 -3.03
CA PRO A 230 11.86 5.97 -1.97
C PRO A 230 10.80 6.98 -1.50
N GLU A 231 9.73 6.48 -0.89
CA GLU A 231 8.71 7.30 -0.24
C GLU A 231 8.31 6.75 1.13
N LEU A 232 7.87 7.65 2.03
CA LEU A 232 7.33 7.26 3.33
C LEU A 232 5.92 6.69 3.16
N VAL A 233 5.72 5.47 3.63
CA VAL A 233 4.41 4.84 3.76
C VAL A 233 3.79 5.20 5.11
N LEU A 234 4.64 5.21 6.15
CA LEU A 234 4.27 5.65 7.49
C LEU A 234 5.34 6.61 8.02
N ASN A 235 4.92 7.85 8.29
CA ASN A 235 5.71 8.83 9.03
C ASN A 235 6.05 8.28 10.42
N LYS A 236 7.14 8.77 11.03
CA LYS A 236 7.57 8.23 12.32
C LYS A 236 6.46 8.26 13.37
N ILE A 237 6.23 7.12 14.00
CA ILE A 237 5.47 7.01 15.24
C ILE A 237 6.43 6.64 16.38
N LYS A 238 6.08 7.00 17.61
CA LYS A 238 6.93 6.78 18.77
C LYS A 238 6.14 6.29 19.96
N ASN A 239 6.79 5.49 20.80
CA ASN A 239 6.39 5.28 22.19
C ASN A 239 7.36 6.04 23.11
N ALA A 240 7.40 5.71 24.39
CA ALA A 240 8.26 6.38 25.37
C ALA A 240 9.77 6.21 25.09
N LYS A 241 10.19 5.14 24.40
CA LYS A 241 11.60 4.76 24.26
C LYS A 241 12.06 4.44 22.84
N ALA A 242 11.14 4.29 21.89
CA ALA A 242 11.41 3.86 20.54
C ALA A 242 10.61 4.66 19.52
N THR A 243 11.12 4.67 18.29
CA THR A 243 10.54 5.32 17.12
C THR A 243 10.66 4.37 15.94
N VAL A 244 9.61 4.28 15.12
CA VAL A 244 9.58 3.46 13.89
C VAL A 244 8.95 4.24 12.76
N SER A 245 9.40 3.98 11.54
CA SER A 245 8.79 4.43 10.29
C SER A 245 8.88 3.34 9.23
N ILE A 246 8.02 3.43 8.23
CA ILE A 246 7.98 2.50 7.09
C ILE A 246 8.19 3.29 5.82
N ALA A 247 9.12 2.84 4.99
CA ALA A 247 9.32 3.34 3.64
C ALA A 247 9.05 2.25 2.61
N ARG A 248 8.82 2.66 1.38
CA ARG A 248 8.82 1.77 0.23
C ARG A 248 9.54 2.38 -0.95
N ALA A 249 9.96 1.51 -1.86
CA ALA A 249 10.45 1.89 -3.17
C ALA A 249 10.12 0.77 -4.17
N PHE A 250 10.34 0.99 -5.45
CA PHE A 250 9.94 0.05 -6.50
C PHE A 250 11.12 -0.32 -7.39
N LYS A 251 11.34 -1.61 -7.61
CA LYS A 251 12.40 -2.06 -8.53
C LYS A 251 12.14 -1.48 -9.93
N ALA A 252 13.20 -0.91 -10.52
CA ALA A 252 13.18 -0.35 -11.87
C ALA A 252 12.87 -1.39 -12.95
#